data_AF-A0A2H9N7V4-F1
#
_entry.id   AF-A0A2H9N7V4-F1
#
_cell.length_a   1.000
_cell.length_b   1.000
_cell.length_c   1.000
_cell.angle_alpha   90.00
_cell.angle_beta   90.00
_cell.angle_gamma   90.00
#
_symmetry.space_group_name_H-M   'P 1'
#
loop_
_entity.id
_entity.type
_entity.pdbx_description
1 polymer ?
#
loop_
_entity_poly.entity_id
_entity_poly.type
_entity_poly.pdbx_seq_one_letter_code
_entity_poly.pdbx_strand_id
1 'polypeptide(L)'
;NDISAFDPIKLTINIQQLGYSGLELESYLNRNNIEIELSDLQNVLLFVTIGTGKDDVDKLISVLKNIKPKKEKSRIKFPCFPYAGKQVMSPSDAFNKDYDVVELSKSVGRVSWGIVAP
;
A
#
# COMPACT_ATOMS: atom_id res chain seq x y z
N ASN A 1 -3.22 25.35 -10.64
CA ASN A 1 -4.40 25.21 -9.77
C ASN A 1 -4.75 23.73 -9.71
N ASP A 2 -4.23 23.04 -8.70
CA ASP A 2 -4.61 21.65 -8.46
C ASP A 2 -5.86 21.64 -7.58
N ILE A 3 -6.89 20.93 -8.02
CA ILE A 3 -8.08 20.65 -7.23
C ILE A 3 -7.77 19.40 -6.41
N SER A 4 -7.81 19.50 -5.08
CA SER A 4 -7.67 18.36 -4.17
C SER A 4 -8.87 18.26 -3.24
N ALA A 5 -9.41 17.06 -3.07
CA ALA A 5 -10.51 16.72 -2.17
C ALA A 5 -10.43 15.24 -1.77
N PHE A 6 -11.05 14.87 -0.64
CA PHE A 6 -11.24 13.46 -0.30
C PHE A 6 -12.34 12.86 -1.18
N ASP A 7 -12.04 11.70 -1.77
CA ASP A 7 -13.00 10.94 -2.55
C ASP A 7 -13.87 10.10 -1.60
N PRO A 8 -15.18 10.37 -1.48
CA PRO A 8 -16.05 9.69 -0.52
C PRO A 8 -16.25 8.20 -0.81
N ILE A 9 -15.98 7.74 -2.04
CA ILE A 9 -16.05 6.30 -2.37
C ILE A 9 -14.75 5.55 -2.04
N LYS A 10 -13.68 6.24 -1.65
CA LYS A 10 -12.41 5.67 -1.21
C LYS A 10 -12.33 5.63 0.31
N LEU A 11 -12.78 4.53 0.91
CA LEU A 11 -12.79 4.34 2.36
C LEU A 11 -11.41 3.89 2.87
N THR A 12 -10.65 4.80 3.47
CA THR A 12 -9.38 4.47 4.12
C THR A 12 -9.58 4.22 5.62
N ILE A 13 -9.08 3.09 6.13
CA ILE A 13 -9.15 2.70 7.54
C ILE A 13 -7.72 2.65 8.11
N ASN A 14 -7.43 3.52 9.07
CA ASN A 14 -6.15 3.50 9.80
C ASN A 14 -6.21 2.55 10.99
N ILE A 15 -5.23 1.66 11.11
CA ILE A 15 -5.19 0.59 12.10
C ILE A 15 -4.01 0.73 13.10
N GLN A 16 -3.23 1.80 12.97
CA GLN A 16 -1.99 2.02 13.73
C GLN A 16 -2.20 1.90 15.25
N GLN A 17 -3.35 2.34 15.77
CA GLN A 17 -3.65 2.32 17.20
C GLN A 17 -4.02 0.94 17.74
N LEU A 18 -4.32 -0.03 16.87
CA LEU A 18 -4.64 -1.40 17.27
C LEU A 18 -3.42 -2.32 17.34
N GLY A 19 -2.25 -1.88 16.84
CA GLY A 19 -1.01 -2.66 16.84
C GLY A 19 -0.91 -3.70 15.72
N TYR A 20 -1.73 -3.56 14.67
CA TYR A 20 -1.65 -4.35 13.45
C TYR A 20 -1.01 -3.53 12.33
N SER A 21 -0.41 -4.18 11.34
CA SER A 21 -0.13 -3.57 10.04
C SER A 21 -1.35 -3.59 9.13
N GLY A 22 -1.37 -2.77 8.07
CA GLY A 22 -2.41 -2.85 7.05
C GLY A 22 -2.42 -4.22 6.35
N LEU A 23 -1.25 -4.82 6.08
CA LEU A 23 -1.13 -6.17 5.51
C LEU A 23 -1.72 -7.27 6.41
N GLU A 24 -1.54 -7.16 7.73
CA GLU A 24 -2.17 -8.08 8.70
C GLU A 24 -3.70 -7.93 8.68
N LEU A 25 -4.19 -6.69 8.64
CA LEU A 25 -5.62 -6.42 8.57
C LEU A 25 -6.22 -6.90 7.24
N GLU A 26 -5.56 -6.66 6.12
CA GLU A 26 -5.94 -7.16 4.80
C GLU A 26 -6.08 -8.69 4.83
N SER A 27 -5.07 -9.40 5.32
CA SER A 27 -5.11 -10.85 5.46
C SER A 27 -6.28 -11.33 6.32
N TYR A 28 -6.64 -10.58 7.37
CA TYR A 28 -7.78 -10.88 8.23
C TYR A 28 -9.12 -10.63 7.54
N LEU A 29 -9.27 -9.51 6.82
CA LEU A 29 -10.48 -9.16 6.08
C LEU A 29 -10.72 -10.12 4.90
N ASN A 30 -9.66 -10.49 4.17
CA ASN A 30 -9.72 -11.47 3.08
C ASN A 30 -10.23 -12.84 3.57
N ARG A 31 -9.81 -13.32 4.74
CA ARG A 31 -10.33 -14.56 5.36
C ARG A 31 -11.81 -14.49 5.73
N ASN A 32 -12.35 -13.28 5.87
CA ASN A 32 -13.78 -13.04 6.09
C ASN A 32 -14.53 -12.73 4.78
N ASN A 33 -13.91 -12.98 3.62
CA ASN A 33 -14.42 -12.65 2.28
C ASN A 33 -14.77 -11.15 2.15
N ILE A 34 -13.84 -10.29 2.56
CA ILE A 34 -13.88 -8.84 2.33
C ILE A 34 -12.58 -8.51 1.58
N GLU A 35 -12.72 -8.12 0.32
CA GLU A 35 -11.59 -7.78 -0.54
C GLU A 35 -11.10 -6.36 -0.24
N ILE A 36 -9.79 -6.16 -0.34
CA ILE A 36 -9.10 -4.89 -0.08
C ILE A 36 -8.33 -4.49 -1.34
N GLU A 37 -8.48 -3.25 -1.75
CA GLU A 37 -7.87 -2.71 -2.97
C GLU A 37 -6.40 -2.34 -2.75
N LEU A 38 -6.06 -1.83 -1.57
CA LEU A 38 -4.69 -1.48 -1.21
C LEU A 38 -4.49 -1.55 0.30
N SER A 39 -3.32 -2.01 0.73
CA SER A 39 -2.87 -1.88 2.11
C SER A 39 -1.46 -1.31 2.16
N ASP A 40 -1.17 -0.60 3.25
CA ASP A 40 0.19 -0.16 3.58
C ASP A 40 0.56 -0.61 5.00
N LEU A 41 1.61 -0.02 5.58
CA LEU A 41 2.05 -0.38 6.93
C LEU A 41 1.05 -0.04 8.04
N GLN A 42 0.08 0.84 7.79
CA GLN A 42 -0.83 1.40 8.80
C GLN A 42 -2.30 1.50 8.37
N ASN A 43 -2.59 1.34 7.08
CA ASN A 43 -3.91 1.58 6.49
C ASN A 43 -4.33 0.41 5.60
N VAL A 44 -5.65 0.26 5.46
CA VAL A 44 -6.29 -0.44 4.35
C VAL A 44 -7.22 0.53 3.63
N LEU A 45 -7.37 0.36 2.33
CA LEU A 45 -8.23 1.16 1.47
C LEU A 45 -9.26 0.23 0.82
N LEU A 46 -10.53 0.62 0.94
CA LEU A 46 -11.68 -0.05 0.32
C LEU A 46 -12.39 0.87 -0.67
N PHE A 47 -12.95 0.35 -1.76
CA PHE A 47 -13.87 1.12 -2.61
C PHE A 47 -15.34 0.79 -2.32
N VAL A 48 -16.15 1.84 -2.16
CA VAL A 48 -17.60 1.74 -2.16
C VAL A 48 -18.08 2.00 -3.59
N THR A 49 -18.39 0.93 -4.32
CA THR A 49 -18.76 1.01 -5.74
C THR A 49 -20.26 0.80 -5.93
N ILE A 50 -20.73 0.86 -7.18
CA ILE A 50 -22.11 0.48 -7.54
C ILE A 50 -22.44 -0.98 -7.19
N GLY A 51 -21.43 -1.84 -7.02
CA GLY A 51 -21.59 -3.23 -6.60
C GLY A 51 -21.63 -3.42 -5.08
N THR A 52 -21.38 -2.37 -4.29
CA THR A 52 -21.31 -2.44 -2.83
C THR A 52 -22.71 -2.20 -2.25
N GLY A 53 -23.29 -3.24 -1.65
CA GLY A 53 -24.57 -3.19 -0.98
C GLY A 53 -24.47 -2.84 0.50
N LYS A 54 -25.63 -2.64 1.14
CA LYS A 54 -25.73 -2.43 2.60
C LYS A 54 -25.15 -3.63 3.37
N ASP A 55 -25.42 -4.85 2.91
CA ASP A 55 -24.99 -6.08 3.57
C ASP A 55 -23.47 -6.22 3.59
N ASP A 56 -22.77 -5.76 2.53
CA ASP A 56 -21.31 -5.75 2.47
C ASP A 56 -20.72 -4.81 3.54
N VAL A 57 -21.31 -3.62 3.69
CA VAL A 57 -20.91 -2.64 4.70
C VAL A 57 -21.21 -3.14 6.11
N ASP A 58 -22.38 -3.73 6.34
CA ASP A 58 -22.75 -4.29 7.64
C ASP A 58 -21.82 -5.45 8.03
N LYS A 59 -21.43 -6.29 7.06
CA LYS A 59 -20.42 -7.33 7.23
C LYS A 59 -19.05 -6.76 7.58
N LEU A 60 -18.58 -5.73 6.87
CA LEU A 60 -17.33 -5.04 7.18
C LEU A 60 -17.35 -4.51 8.62
N ILE A 61 -18.40 -3.81 9.01
CA ILE A 61 -18.56 -3.28 10.37
C ILE A 61 -18.53 -4.41 11.41
N SER A 62 -19.24 -5.51 11.15
CA SER A 62 -19.29 -6.68 12.05
C SER A 62 -17.90 -7.29 12.26
N VAL A 63 -17.14 -7.49 11.17
CA VAL A 63 -15.78 -8.05 11.23
C VAL A 63 -14.83 -7.10 11.95
N LEU A 64 -14.87 -5.80 11.65
CA LEU A 64 -14.01 -4.81 12.30
C LEU A 64 -14.27 -4.71 13.81
N LYS A 65 -15.53 -4.83 14.25
CA LYS A 65 -15.89 -4.83 15.69
C LYS A 65 -15.27 -5.98 16.48
N ASN A 66 -14.91 -7.09 15.82
CA ASN A 66 -14.28 -8.24 16.47
C ASN A 66 -12.77 -8.06 16.67
N ILE A 67 -12.16 -7.03 16.06
CA ILE A 67 -10.73 -6.75 16.16
C ILE A 67 -10.44 -6.12 17.51
N LYS A 68 -9.59 -6.79 18.30
CA LYS A 68 -9.13 -6.30 19.61
C LYS A 68 -7.72 -5.73 19.47
N PRO A 69 -7.38 -4.60 20.13
CA PRO A 69 -6.01 -4.10 20.14
C PRO A 69 -5.01 -5.13 20.69
N LYS A 70 -3.82 -5.24 20.08
CA LYS A 70 -2.71 -5.99 20.67
C LYS A 70 -2.28 -5.36 22.00
N LYS A 71 -1.88 -6.19 22.98
CA LYS A 71 -1.38 -5.72 24.30
C LYS A 71 -0.11 -4.89 24.16
N GLU A 72 0.80 -5.33 23.28
CA GLU A 72 1.99 -4.58 22.91
C GLU A 72 1.76 -3.90 21.56
N LYS A 73 1.80 -2.57 21.55
CA LYS A 73 1.64 -1.77 20.33
C LYS A 73 3.02 -1.40 19.83
N SER A 74 3.57 -2.16 18.90
CA SER A 74 4.71 -1.66 18.11
C SER A 74 4.17 -0.61 17.15
N ARG A 75 4.64 0.64 17.29
CA ARG A 75 4.37 1.66 16.27
C ARG A 75 5.24 1.32 15.06
N ILE A 76 4.63 0.76 14.02
CA ILE A 76 5.29 0.58 12.74
C ILE A 76 5.63 1.98 12.21
N LYS A 77 6.93 2.28 12.11
CA LYS A 77 7.42 3.52 11.51
C LYS A 77 7.57 3.29 10.02
N PHE A 78 7.05 4.21 9.21
CA PHE A 78 7.36 4.21 7.79
C PHE A 78 8.86 4.45 7.61
N PRO A 79 9.54 3.65 6.76
CA PRO A 79 10.88 3.99 6.33
C PRO A 79 10.84 5.35 5.60
N CYS A 80 11.95 6.09 5.65
CA CYS A 80 12.06 7.29 4.84
C CYS A 80 12.00 6.90 3.36
N PHE A 81 11.20 7.62 2.57
CA PHE A 81 11.22 7.44 1.13
C PHE A 81 12.62 7.76 0.59
N PRO A 82 13.15 6.95 -0.33
CA PRO A 82 14.44 7.25 -0.93
C PRO A 82 14.35 8.56 -1.70
N TYR A 83 15.43 9.34 -1.67
CA TYR A 83 15.56 10.49 -2.56
C TYR A 83 15.62 10.01 -4.01
N ALA A 84 14.95 10.75 -4.89
CA ALA A 84 15.06 10.50 -6.32
C ALA A 84 16.54 10.59 -6.75
N GLY A 85 17.01 9.55 -7.43
CA GLY A 85 18.35 9.56 -8.03
C GLY A 85 18.45 10.58 -9.15
N LYS A 86 19.68 10.93 -9.54
CA LYS A 86 19.91 11.77 -10.71
C LYS A 86 19.43 11.06 -11.97
N GLN A 87 18.55 11.69 -12.74
CA GLN A 87 18.20 11.23 -14.07
C GLN A 87 19.39 11.46 -15.01
N VAL A 88 20.07 10.38 -15.39
CA VAL A 88 21.19 10.41 -16.34
C VAL A 88 20.77 10.01 -17.76
N MET A 89 19.58 9.45 -17.91
CA MET A 89 19.03 8.94 -19.17
C MET A 89 17.50 8.99 -19.11
N SER A 90 16.81 9.09 -20.25
CA SER A 90 15.35 8.94 -20.27
C SER A 90 14.94 7.46 -20.07
N PRO A 91 13.74 7.17 -19.51
CA PRO A 91 13.26 5.80 -19.39
C PRO A 91 13.22 5.05 -20.73
N SER A 92 12.87 5.74 -21.82
CA SER A 92 12.85 5.15 -23.17
C SER A 92 14.24 4.77 -23.65
N ASP A 93 15.24 5.65 -23.48
CA ASP A 93 16.61 5.36 -23.89
C ASP A 93 17.21 4.22 -23.07
N ALA A 94 16.90 4.16 -21.77
CA ALA A 94 17.36 3.08 -20.89
C ALA A 94 16.79 1.74 -21.33
N PHE A 95 15.48 1.69 -21.60
CA PHE A 95 14.79 0.47 -22.03
C PHE A 95 15.31 -0.08 -23.36
N ASN A 96 15.75 0.79 -24.27
CA ASN A 96 16.28 0.40 -25.59
C ASN A 96 17.79 0.05 -25.59
N LYS A 97 18.45 0.04 -24.42
CA LYS A 97 19.85 -0.37 -24.29
C LYS A 97 19.96 -1.80 -23.78
N ASP A 98 21.09 -2.42 -24.10
CA ASP A 98 21.51 -3.66 -23.46
C ASP A 98 21.67 -3.46 -21.95
N TYR A 99 21.39 -4.51 -21.18
CA TYR A 99 21.43 -4.48 -19.73
C TYR A 99 22.04 -5.77 -19.18
N ASP A 100 22.57 -5.66 -17.96
CA ASP A 100 23.02 -6.81 -17.18
C ASP A 100 22.26 -6.87 -15.85
N VAL A 101 21.85 -8.08 -15.48
CA VAL A 101 21.26 -8.36 -14.17
C VAL A 101 22.35 -8.34 -13.11
N VAL A 102 22.15 -7.58 -12.05
CA VAL A 102 23.06 -7.51 -10.90
C VAL A 102 22.29 -7.68 -9.60
N GLU A 103 22.98 -8.15 -8.57
CA GLU A 103 22.47 -8.10 -7.21
C GLU A 103 22.16 -6.66 -6.80
N LEU A 104 21.09 -6.48 -6.02
CA LEU A 104 20.66 -5.14 -5.56
C LEU A 104 21.79 -4.43 -4.79
N SER A 105 22.56 -5.17 -3.98
CA SER A 105 23.72 -4.68 -3.23
C SER A 105 24.84 -4.11 -4.11
N LYS A 106 24.92 -4.54 -5.38
CA LYS A 106 25.93 -4.14 -6.36
C LYS A 106 25.40 -3.12 -7.38
N SER A 107 24.15 -2.66 -7.22
CA SER A 107 23.51 -1.74 -8.17
C SER A 107 23.86 -0.26 -7.94
N VAL A 108 24.45 0.08 -6.80
CA VAL A 108 24.80 1.47 -6.42
C VAL A 108 25.71 2.09 -7.49
N GLY A 109 25.32 3.26 -8.00
CA GLY A 109 26.04 3.99 -9.05
C GLY A 109 25.76 3.52 -10.49
N ARG A 110 24.94 2.48 -10.69
CA ARG A 110 24.49 2.05 -12.02
C ARG A 110 23.19 2.76 -12.42
N VAL A 111 22.87 2.67 -13.71
CA VAL A 111 21.59 3.15 -14.26
C VAL A 111 20.61 1.99 -14.28
N SER A 112 19.41 2.18 -13.73
CA SER A 112 18.35 1.17 -13.83
C SER A 112 17.84 1.10 -15.27
N TRP A 113 17.76 -0.10 -15.83
CA TRP A 113 17.17 -0.35 -17.15
C TRP A 113 15.64 -0.21 -17.14
N GLY A 114 14.99 -0.57 -16.01
CA GLY A 114 13.54 -0.53 -15.83
C GLY A 114 13.09 0.18 -14.56
N ILE A 115 11.77 0.20 -14.34
CA ILE A 115 11.16 0.74 -13.12
C ILE A 115 11.48 -0.18 -11.94
N VAL A 116 11.86 0.42 -10.80
CA VAL A 116 11.98 -0.27 -9.52
C VAL A 116 10.81 0.18 -8.65
N ALA A 117 9.84 -0.72 -8.43
CA ALA A 117 8.68 -0.50 -7.58
C ALA A 117 8.71 -1.54 -6.44
N PRO A 118 8.92 -1.11 -5.18
CA PRO A 118 8.93 -2.00 -4.01
C PRO A 118 7.53 -2.44 -3.56
#